data_AF-A0A162TMS0-F1
#
_entry.id   AF-A0A162TMS0-F1
#
_cell.length_a   1.000
_cell.length_b   1.000
_cell.length_c   1.000
_cell.angle_alpha   90.00
_cell.angle_beta   90.00
_cell.angle_gamma   90.00
#
_symmetry.space_group_name_H-M   'P 1'
#
loop_
_entity.id
_entity.type
_entity.pdbx_description
1 polymer ?
#
loop_
_entity_poly.entity_id
_entity_poly.type
_entity_poly.pdbx_seq_one_letter_code
_entity_poly.pdbx_strand_id
1 'polypeptide(L)'
;MEHKQQQIIMKNIDRLLKKRNIKRSSLEDEVEVSRGYLSRLKKANPDDNGLNMSYELLKKIADGLKVSMDYLMLDGMDNTTDENALIEFIESLYTMSVDGTQFWNVFTHKQIDSINDPDDFDKLGPISKRVFETGEYDPESRSYKYAWIGWLSLGNGRKIGETIYSKEYITDDFFYANIEKINSTLYLYRVDYTDTDGQHKLTDIIEAYLVNADEAHFLCNSVDWNEYISSKLRDLYQIARDNSSVTRLGEDARKLLNLFNND
;
A
#
# COMPACT_ATOMS: atom_id res chain seq x y z
N MET A 1 -2.93 14.86 22.99
CA MET A 1 -3.83 14.63 21.85
C MET A 1 -5.08 15.49 22.05
N GLU A 2 -5.64 16.06 20.97
CA GLU A 2 -6.90 16.83 21.08
C GLU A 2 -8.10 15.93 21.39
N HIS A 3 -9.09 16.45 22.11
CA HIS A 3 -10.27 15.67 22.54
C HIS A 3 -11.07 15.10 21.36
N LYS A 4 -11.27 15.89 20.30
CA LYS A 4 -11.93 15.44 19.07
C LYS A 4 -11.20 14.23 18.46
N GLN A 5 -9.88 14.29 18.38
CA GLN A 5 -9.05 13.20 17.85
C GLN A 5 -9.15 11.93 18.71
N GLN A 6 -9.15 12.08 20.04
CA GLN A 6 -9.34 10.95 20.95
C GLN A 6 -10.71 10.28 20.73
N GLN A 7 -11.77 11.06 20.50
CA GLN A 7 -13.09 10.50 20.20
C GLN A 7 -13.10 9.69 18.89
N ILE A 8 -12.44 10.19 17.85
CA ILE A 8 -12.27 9.48 16.57
C ILE A 8 -11.56 8.15 16.79
N ILE A 9 -10.43 8.16 17.49
CA ILE A 9 -9.68 6.94 17.80
C ILE A 9 -10.52 5.94 18.58
N MET A 10 -11.23 6.39 19.61
CA MET A 10 -12.08 5.49 20.40
C MET A 10 -13.24 4.90 19.59
N LYS A 11 -13.79 5.65 18.62
CA LYS A 11 -14.79 5.14 17.66
C LYS A 11 -14.19 4.06 16.76
N ASN A 12 -12.98 4.28 16.24
CA ASN A 12 -12.30 3.32 15.38
C ASN A 12 -11.89 2.04 16.12
N ILE A 13 -11.40 2.15 17.37
CA ILE A 13 -11.13 1.01 18.27
C ILE A 13 -12.41 0.18 18.47
N ASP A 14 -13.52 0.82 18.85
CA ASP A 14 -14.77 0.11 19.10
C ASP A 14 -15.29 -0.64 17.87
N ARG A 15 -15.12 -0.04 16.70
CA ARG A 15 -15.48 -0.67 15.43
C ARG A 15 -14.61 -1.89 15.14
N LEU A 16 -13.30 -1.79 15.31
CA LEU A 16 -12.37 -2.92 15.13
C LEU A 16 -12.67 -4.07 16.11
N LEU A 17 -12.87 -3.75 17.38
CA LEU A 17 -13.24 -4.73 18.41
C LEU A 17 -14.52 -5.47 18.04
N LYS A 18 -15.57 -4.74 17.63
CA LYS A 18 -16.84 -5.35 17.18
C LYS A 18 -16.64 -6.22 15.95
N LYS A 19 -15.95 -5.71 14.92
CA LYS A 19 -15.73 -6.41 13.66
C LYS A 19 -14.98 -7.72 13.85
N ARG A 20 -13.97 -7.72 14.72
CA ARG A 20 -13.10 -8.88 14.98
C ARG A 20 -13.57 -9.74 16.14
N ASN A 21 -14.73 -9.42 16.74
CA ASN A 21 -15.29 -10.10 17.91
C ASN A 21 -14.30 -10.17 19.10
N ILE A 22 -13.51 -9.10 19.31
CA ILE A 22 -12.55 -8.99 20.41
C ILE A 22 -13.23 -8.25 21.56
N LYS A 23 -13.13 -8.79 22.78
CA LYS A 23 -13.63 -8.10 23.99
C LYS A 23 -12.68 -6.95 24.33
N ARG A 24 -13.24 -5.77 24.66
CA ARG A 24 -12.44 -4.62 25.11
C ARG A 24 -11.51 -4.97 26.27
N SER A 25 -11.96 -5.78 27.23
CA SER A 25 -11.13 -6.22 28.36
C SER A 25 -9.93 -7.04 27.92
N SER A 26 -10.03 -7.82 26.83
CA SER A 26 -8.91 -8.59 26.30
C SER A 26 -7.84 -7.66 25.72
N LEU A 27 -8.26 -6.61 24.99
CA LEU A 27 -7.34 -5.57 24.52
C LEU A 27 -6.71 -4.81 25.69
N GLU A 28 -7.49 -4.48 26.73
CA GLU A 28 -6.97 -3.81 27.94
C GLU A 28 -5.90 -4.66 28.65
N ASP A 29 -6.15 -5.96 28.79
CA ASP A 29 -5.21 -6.91 29.36
C ASP A 29 -3.93 -7.02 28.48
N GLU A 30 -4.08 -7.03 27.13
CA GLU A 30 -2.97 -7.12 26.17
C GLU A 30 -2.07 -5.88 26.15
N VAL A 31 -2.64 -4.69 26.27
CA VAL A 31 -1.88 -3.42 26.29
C VAL A 31 -1.47 -2.99 27.70
N GLU A 32 -1.62 -3.90 28.68
CA GLU A 32 -1.21 -3.73 30.08
C GLU A 32 -1.87 -2.54 30.81
N VAL A 33 -3.14 -2.26 30.52
CA VAL A 33 -3.91 -1.22 31.22
C VAL A 33 -5.00 -1.84 32.10
N SER A 34 -5.37 -1.12 33.17
CA SER A 34 -6.45 -1.58 34.05
C SER A 34 -7.77 -1.80 33.29
N ARG A 35 -8.53 -2.83 33.65
CA ARG A 35 -9.85 -3.07 33.07
C ARG A 35 -10.77 -1.85 33.24
N GLY A 36 -11.52 -1.54 32.18
CA GLY A 36 -12.35 -0.36 32.07
C GLY A 36 -11.58 0.94 31.83
N TYR A 37 -10.25 0.93 31.71
CA TYR A 37 -9.45 2.12 31.41
C TYR A 37 -9.86 2.75 30.09
N LEU A 38 -9.98 1.96 29.02
CA LEU A 38 -10.39 2.48 27.70
C LEU A 38 -11.83 3.03 27.74
N SER A 39 -12.68 2.43 28.59
CA SER A 39 -14.05 2.92 28.80
C SER A 39 -14.09 4.26 29.53
N ARG A 40 -13.18 4.49 30.49
CA ARG A 40 -13.01 5.78 31.17
C ARG A 40 -12.40 6.81 30.21
N LEU A 41 -11.38 6.42 29.44
CA LEU A 41 -10.72 7.26 28.44
C LEU A 41 -11.72 7.78 27.39
N LYS A 42 -12.63 6.93 26.91
CA LYS A 42 -13.70 7.32 25.98
C LYS A 42 -14.65 8.37 26.55
N LYS A 43 -14.91 8.34 27.87
CA LYS A 43 -15.83 9.25 28.56
C LYS A 43 -15.15 10.50 29.11
N ALA A 44 -13.82 10.57 29.06
CA ALA A 44 -13.07 11.69 29.59
C ALA A 44 -13.46 12.98 28.85
N ASN A 45 -13.83 14.01 29.62
CA ASN A 45 -14.05 15.36 29.10
C ASN A 45 -12.78 16.19 29.28
N PRO A 46 -12.58 17.23 28.45
CA PRO A 46 -11.42 18.12 28.56
C PRO A 46 -11.30 18.78 29.94
N ASP A 47 -12.44 19.04 30.57
CA ASP A 47 -12.57 19.79 31.83
C ASP A 47 -12.53 18.91 33.08
N ASP A 48 -12.48 17.57 32.93
CA ASP A 48 -12.61 16.60 34.03
C ASP A 48 -11.33 15.75 34.15
N ASN A 49 -10.34 16.26 34.87
CA ASN A 49 -9.13 15.55 35.34
C ASN A 49 -8.41 14.59 34.35
N GLY A 50 -8.28 15.00 33.08
CA GLY A 50 -7.04 14.80 32.32
C GLY A 50 -6.66 13.38 31.90
N LEU A 51 -7.62 12.46 31.75
CA LEU A 51 -7.35 11.18 31.07
C LEU A 51 -7.25 11.40 29.56
N ASN A 52 -6.02 11.61 29.09
CA ASN A 52 -5.69 11.80 27.69
C ASN A 52 -4.96 10.58 27.12
N MET A 53 -5.21 10.25 25.87
CA MET A 53 -4.50 9.19 25.17
C MET A 53 -3.07 9.62 24.90
N SER A 54 -2.11 8.93 25.51
CA SER A 54 -0.70 9.10 25.20
C SER A 54 -0.37 8.44 23.87
N TYR A 55 0.69 8.93 23.21
CA TYR A 55 1.21 8.32 21.99
C TYR A 55 1.67 6.87 22.22
N GLU A 56 2.31 6.59 23.35
CA GLU A 56 2.73 5.22 23.72
C GLU A 56 1.53 4.28 23.85
N LEU A 57 0.45 4.73 24.48
CA LEU A 57 -0.77 3.93 24.59
C LEU A 57 -1.43 3.73 23.22
N LEU A 58 -1.50 4.77 22.38
CA LEU A 58 -2.02 4.65 21.02
C LEU A 58 -1.23 3.61 20.23
N LYS A 59 0.10 3.64 20.31
CA LYS A 59 0.97 2.67 19.66
C LYS A 59 0.70 1.25 20.15
N LYS A 60 0.68 1.03 21.47
CA LYS A 60 0.36 -0.30 22.05
C LYS A 60 -1.00 -0.83 21.59
N ILE A 61 -2.00 0.04 21.52
CA ILE A 61 -3.34 -0.32 21.01
C ILE A 61 -3.28 -0.66 19.51
N ALA A 62 -2.57 0.12 18.71
CA ALA A 62 -2.39 -0.13 17.29
C ALA A 62 -1.70 -1.48 17.05
N ASP A 63 -0.62 -1.75 17.78
CA ASP A 63 0.12 -3.02 17.74
C ASP A 63 -0.77 -4.21 18.15
N GLY A 64 -1.49 -4.12 19.27
CA GLY A 64 -2.42 -5.18 19.72
C GLY A 64 -3.60 -5.41 18.75
N LEU A 65 -4.03 -4.34 18.08
CA LEU A 65 -5.03 -4.42 17.02
C LEU A 65 -4.43 -4.73 15.64
N LYS A 66 -3.11 -4.93 15.51
CA LYS A 66 -2.43 -5.20 14.23
C LYS A 66 -2.87 -4.25 13.11
N VAL A 67 -2.80 -2.96 13.40
CA VAL A 67 -3.06 -1.84 12.49
C VAL A 67 -2.08 -0.71 12.78
N SER A 68 -1.89 0.18 11.82
CA SER A 68 -1.13 1.41 12.01
C SER A 68 -1.86 2.39 12.93
N MET A 69 -1.10 3.27 13.58
CA MET A 69 -1.70 4.37 14.35
C MET A 69 -2.51 5.31 13.45
N ASP A 70 -2.07 5.53 12.21
CA ASP A 70 -2.76 6.36 11.23
C ASP A 70 -4.18 5.84 10.96
N TYR A 71 -4.34 4.51 10.84
CA TYR A 71 -5.65 3.88 10.67
C TYR A 71 -6.60 4.21 11.83
N LEU A 72 -6.09 4.18 13.07
CA LEU A 72 -6.89 4.53 14.24
C LEU A 72 -7.28 6.02 14.24
N MET A 73 -6.49 6.87 13.61
CA MET A 73 -6.69 8.32 13.57
C MET A 73 -7.65 8.81 12.47
N LEU A 74 -8.13 7.93 11.60
CA LEU A 74 -9.01 8.30 10.47
C LEU A 74 -10.35 8.88 10.93
N ASP A 75 -10.59 10.17 10.63
CA ASP A 75 -11.88 10.84 10.87
C ASP A 75 -12.88 10.42 9.79
N GLY A 76 -13.87 9.62 10.19
CA GLY A 76 -14.91 9.12 9.29
C GLY A 76 -14.42 8.02 8.35
N MET A 77 -14.81 6.78 8.65
CA MET A 77 -14.99 5.77 7.60
C MET A 77 -16.37 5.96 6.94
N ASP A 78 -16.71 7.20 6.61
CA ASP A 78 -17.85 7.57 5.76
C ASP A 78 -17.49 7.38 4.27
N ASN A 79 -16.42 6.63 4.03
CA ASN A 79 -15.99 6.15 2.75
C ASN A 79 -17.00 5.11 2.22
N THR A 80 -17.05 4.97 0.90
CA THR A 80 -17.80 3.91 0.21
C THR A 80 -17.37 2.52 0.71
N THR A 81 -18.20 1.50 0.44
CA THR A 81 -17.87 0.12 0.84
C THR A 81 -16.55 -0.34 0.21
N ASP A 82 -16.27 0.09 -1.03
CA ASP A 82 -15.07 -0.25 -1.76
C ASP A 82 -13.82 0.44 -1.19
N GLU A 83 -13.90 1.73 -0.85
CA GLU A 83 -12.82 2.44 -0.17
C GLU A 83 -12.50 1.81 1.20
N ASN A 84 -13.52 1.42 1.96
CA ASN A 84 -13.30 0.73 3.24
C ASN A 84 -12.63 -0.63 3.04
N ALA A 85 -13.03 -1.40 2.03
CA ALA A 85 -12.39 -2.67 1.70
C ALA A 85 -10.92 -2.47 1.27
N LEU A 86 -10.65 -1.44 0.46
CA LEU A 86 -9.31 -1.10 0.01
C LEU A 86 -8.42 -0.64 1.17
N ILE A 87 -8.93 0.21 2.05
CA ILE A 87 -8.23 0.64 3.27
C ILE A 87 -7.84 -0.56 4.12
N GLU A 88 -8.76 -1.50 4.33
CA GLU A 88 -8.48 -2.71 5.10
C GLU A 88 -7.45 -3.63 4.45
N PHE A 89 -7.50 -3.75 3.12
CA PHE A 89 -6.53 -4.52 2.35
C PHE A 89 -5.12 -3.90 2.46
N ILE A 90 -5.00 -2.60 2.18
CA ILE A 90 -3.72 -1.87 2.24
C ILE A 90 -3.16 -1.90 3.66
N GLU A 91 -3.99 -1.71 4.69
CA GLU A 91 -3.55 -1.74 6.08
C GLU A 91 -3.05 -3.13 6.51
N SER A 92 -3.75 -4.20 6.11
CA SER A 92 -3.30 -5.57 6.35
C SER A 92 -1.95 -5.83 5.69
N LEU A 93 -1.79 -5.36 4.46
CA LEU A 93 -0.56 -5.57 3.69
C LEU A 93 0.60 -4.73 4.24
N TYR A 94 0.34 -3.49 4.64
CA TYR A 94 1.29 -2.62 5.31
C TYR A 94 1.82 -3.29 6.58
N THR A 95 0.92 -3.74 7.45
CA THR A 95 1.26 -4.45 8.68
C THR A 95 2.12 -5.69 8.37
N MET A 96 1.69 -6.52 7.41
CA MET A 96 2.46 -7.70 7.00
C MET A 96 3.86 -7.35 6.47
N SER A 97 4.01 -6.21 5.78
CA SER A 97 5.27 -5.75 5.20
C SER A 97 6.23 -5.18 6.25
N VAL A 98 5.71 -4.45 7.25
CA VAL A 98 6.48 -3.93 8.38
C VAL A 98 6.94 -5.07 9.30
N ASP A 99 6.05 -6.02 9.60
CA ASP A 99 6.39 -7.22 10.39
C ASP A 99 7.31 -8.19 9.62
N GLY A 100 7.53 -7.93 8.33
CA GLY A 100 8.35 -8.73 7.45
C GLY A 100 7.78 -10.13 7.16
N THR A 101 6.47 -10.32 7.37
CA THR A 101 5.76 -11.54 7.00
C THR A 101 5.35 -11.54 5.53
N GLN A 102 5.25 -10.36 4.90
CA GLN A 102 5.13 -10.24 3.44
C GLN A 102 6.52 -10.24 2.79
N PHE A 103 6.68 -11.11 1.79
CA PHE A 103 7.87 -11.12 0.94
C PHE A 103 7.64 -10.27 -0.31
N TRP A 104 8.57 -9.35 -0.56
CA TRP A 104 8.58 -8.44 -1.71
C TRP A 104 9.73 -8.81 -2.63
N ASN A 105 9.41 -9.01 -3.89
CA ASN A 105 10.36 -9.15 -4.98
C ASN A 105 10.49 -7.82 -5.72
N VAL A 106 11.61 -7.63 -6.40
CA VAL A 106 11.88 -6.46 -7.22
C VAL A 106 12.18 -6.87 -8.65
N PHE A 107 11.68 -6.09 -9.60
CA PHE A 107 12.16 -6.08 -10.96
C PHE A 107 12.71 -4.68 -11.24
N THR A 108 14.02 -4.60 -11.45
CA THR A 108 14.71 -3.31 -11.52
C THR A 108 14.44 -2.59 -12.83
N HIS A 109 14.43 -1.27 -12.81
CA HIS A 109 14.26 -0.42 -13.99
C HIS A 109 15.27 -0.78 -15.09
N LYS A 110 16.51 -1.06 -14.70
CA LYS A 110 17.55 -1.53 -15.63
C LYS A 110 17.18 -2.84 -16.32
N GLN A 111 16.54 -3.78 -15.60
CA GLN A 111 16.06 -5.02 -16.22
C GLN A 111 14.92 -4.74 -17.19
N ILE A 112 14.06 -3.75 -16.91
CA ILE A 112 12.98 -3.32 -17.82
C ILE A 112 13.60 -2.81 -19.13
N ASP A 113 14.53 -1.86 -19.04
CA ASP A 113 15.22 -1.29 -20.20
C ASP A 113 16.02 -2.32 -21.02
N SER A 114 16.36 -3.46 -20.40
CA SER A 114 17.10 -4.54 -21.05
C SER A 114 16.21 -5.52 -21.80
N ILE A 115 14.87 -5.43 -21.69
CA ILE A 115 13.95 -6.31 -22.43
C ILE A 115 13.88 -5.85 -23.88
N ASN A 116 14.42 -6.67 -24.77
CA ASN A 116 14.44 -6.42 -26.21
C ASN A 116 13.49 -7.35 -26.99
N ASP A 117 13.02 -8.44 -26.36
CA ASP A 117 12.10 -9.39 -26.96
C ASP A 117 10.68 -9.11 -26.47
N PRO A 118 9.71 -8.83 -27.35
CA PRO A 118 8.32 -8.69 -26.96
C PRO A 118 7.73 -9.90 -26.22
N ASP A 119 8.25 -11.11 -26.46
CA ASP A 119 7.80 -12.32 -25.77
C ASP A 119 8.26 -12.33 -24.29
N ASP A 120 9.26 -11.52 -23.94
CA ASP A 120 9.72 -11.35 -22.56
C ASP A 120 8.91 -10.29 -21.78
N PHE A 121 7.99 -9.57 -22.42
CA PHE A 121 7.19 -8.56 -21.75
C PHE A 121 6.30 -9.15 -20.66
N ASP A 122 5.82 -10.38 -20.80
CA ASP A 122 5.00 -11.06 -19.78
C ASP A 122 5.67 -11.07 -18.39
N LYS A 123 7.01 -10.97 -18.33
CA LYS A 123 7.79 -10.86 -17.09
C LYS A 123 7.52 -9.55 -16.33
N LEU A 124 6.99 -8.52 -16.98
CA LEU A 124 6.63 -7.23 -16.39
C LEU A 124 5.27 -7.25 -15.69
N GLY A 125 4.55 -8.38 -15.69
CA GLY A 125 3.27 -8.51 -15.01
C GLY A 125 2.12 -7.81 -15.74
N PRO A 126 1.11 -7.26 -15.05
CA PRO A 126 -0.14 -6.78 -15.66
C PRO A 126 0.02 -5.63 -16.65
N ILE A 127 1.06 -4.82 -16.51
CA ILE A 127 1.27 -3.67 -17.39
C ILE A 127 1.98 -4.08 -18.70
N SER A 128 2.46 -5.32 -18.83
CA SER A 128 3.20 -5.84 -20.00
C SER A 128 2.49 -5.86 -21.35
N LYS A 129 1.19 -5.56 -21.42
CA LYS A 129 0.41 -5.81 -22.64
C LYS A 129 0.73 -4.77 -23.73
N ARG A 130 1.60 -5.18 -24.66
CA ARG A 130 1.93 -4.65 -26.01
C ARG A 130 2.33 -3.16 -26.10
N VAL A 131 3.65 -2.94 -26.21
CA VAL A 131 4.30 -1.63 -26.47
C VAL A 131 4.37 -1.32 -27.97
N PHE A 132 4.18 -0.05 -28.33
CA PHE A 132 4.65 0.52 -29.60
C PHE A 132 5.94 1.31 -29.35
N GLU A 133 6.94 1.12 -30.22
CA GLU A 133 8.16 1.93 -30.25
C GLU A 133 7.79 3.41 -30.47
N THR A 134 8.22 4.32 -29.58
CA THR A 134 7.88 5.75 -29.70
C THR A 134 8.69 6.47 -30.78
N GLY A 135 9.73 5.83 -31.31
CA GLY A 135 10.69 6.41 -32.23
C GLY A 135 11.62 7.47 -31.61
N GLU A 136 11.49 7.80 -30.32
CA GLU A 136 12.41 8.72 -29.63
C GLU A 136 13.67 7.99 -29.19
N TYR A 137 14.83 8.37 -29.72
CA TYR A 137 16.13 7.84 -29.30
C TYR A 137 16.66 8.63 -28.11
N ASP A 138 17.03 7.96 -27.02
CA ASP A 138 17.74 8.56 -25.90
C ASP A 138 19.26 8.44 -26.12
N PRO A 139 19.96 9.56 -26.39
CA PRO A 139 21.39 9.55 -26.65
C PRO A 139 22.24 9.24 -25.41
N GLU A 140 21.72 9.41 -24.19
CA GLU A 140 22.46 9.10 -22.96
C GLU A 140 22.49 7.59 -22.67
N SER A 141 21.34 6.91 -22.83
CA SER A 141 21.24 5.45 -22.66
C SER A 141 21.58 4.66 -23.93
N ARG A 142 21.70 5.33 -25.09
CA ARG A 142 21.90 4.72 -26.42
C ARG A 142 20.84 3.69 -26.80
N SER A 143 19.63 3.89 -26.31
CA SER A 143 18.47 3.06 -26.61
C SER A 143 17.32 3.92 -27.10
N TYR A 144 16.44 3.33 -27.91
CA TYR A 144 15.14 3.93 -28.15
C TYR A 144 14.35 3.93 -26.84
N LYS A 145 13.72 5.07 -26.52
CA LYS A 145 12.76 5.17 -25.43
C LYS A 145 11.55 4.32 -25.81
N TYR A 146 11.39 3.20 -25.10
CA TYR A 146 10.12 2.53 -25.06
C TYR A 146 9.18 3.40 -24.19
N ALA A 147 8.02 3.79 -24.73
CA ALA A 147 6.91 4.15 -23.86
C ALA A 147 6.51 2.83 -23.22
N TRP A 148 6.96 2.59 -22.00
CA TRP A 148 6.45 1.49 -21.21
C TRP A 148 5.00 1.83 -20.82
N ILE A 149 4.14 1.60 -21.82
CA ILE A 149 2.70 1.31 -21.78
C ILE A 149 1.77 2.52 -21.84
N GLY A 150 1.84 3.26 -22.96
CA GLY A 150 0.67 3.98 -23.47
C GLY A 150 -0.22 3.02 -24.25
N TRP A 151 -1.54 3.12 -24.12
CA TRP A 151 -2.61 2.42 -24.84
C TRP A 151 -3.30 1.23 -24.12
N LEU A 152 -2.61 0.33 -23.41
CA LEU A 152 -3.22 -0.84 -22.75
C LEU A 152 -3.03 -0.92 -21.23
N SER A 153 -2.41 0.09 -20.60
CA SER A 153 -2.58 0.29 -19.16
C SER A 153 -4.07 0.37 -18.85
N LEU A 154 -4.55 -0.34 -17.83
CA LEU A 154 -5.95 -0.23 -17.39
C LEU A 154 -6.25 1.13 -16.73
N GLY A 155 -5.23 1.99 -16.56
CA GLY A 155 -5.34 3.40 -16.24
C GLY A 155 -5.39 4.33 -17.46
N ASN A 156 -5.19 3.83 -18.68
CA ASN A 156 -5.32 4.62 -19.89
C ASN A 156 -6.75 5.14 -20.08
N GLY A 157 -6.89 6.44 -20.34
CA GLY A 157 -8.18 7.11 -20.44
C GLY A 157 -8.75 7.52 -19.09
N ARG A 158 -7.98 7.39 -18.00
CA ARG A 158 -8.40 7.89 -16.69
C ARG A 158 -8.54 9.40 -16.73
N LYS A 159 -9.70 9.84 -16.27
CA LYS A 159 -9.98 11.24 -15.98
C LYS A 159 -9.59 11.51 -14.53
N ILE A 160 -8.55 12.31 -14.34
CA ILE A 160 -8.10 12.78 -13.02
C ILE A 160 -8.34 14.29 -12.98
N GLY A 161 -9.20 14.72 -12.07
CA GLY A 161 -9.77 16.07 -12.11
C GLY A 161 -10.50 16.30 -13.43
N GLU A 162 -10.10 17.29 -14.21
CA GLU A 162 -10.68 17.58 -15.54
C GLU A 162 -9.84 17.07 -16.73
N THR A 163 -8.71 16.41 -16.47
CA THR A 163 -7.78 15.97 -17.52
C THR A 163 -7.89 14.47 -17.76
N ILE A 164 -7.91 14.07 -19.04
CA ILE A 164 -7.82 12.66 -19.43
C ILE A 164 -6.37 12.35 -19.76
N TYR A 165 -5.76 11.45 -19.00
CA TYR A 165 -4.42 10.97 -19.24
C TYR A 165 -4.47 9.73 -20.14
N SER A 166 -3.64 9.70 -21.17
CA SER A 166 -3.68 8.67 -22.22
C SER A 166 -2.34 7.96 -22.46
N LYS A 167 -1.28 8.44 -21.80
CA LYS A 167 0.07 7.87 -21.86
C LYS A 167 0.54 7.63 -20.44
N GLU A 168 1.23 6.51 -20.24
CA GLU A 168 1.83 6.11 -18.98
C GLU A 168 3.25 5.62 -19.23
N TYR A 169 4.14 5.89 -18.28
CA TYR A 169 5.53 5.51 -18.33
C TYR A 169 5.97 4.98 -16.98
N ILE A 170 6.50 3.77 -16.93
CA ILE A 170 7.23 3.29 -15.74
C ILE A 170 8.47 4.15 -15.54
N THR A 171 8.69 4.66 -14.33
CA THR A 171 9.80 5.59 -14.05
C THR A 171 10.85 5.06 -13.07
N ASP A 172 10.64 3.87 -12.50
CA ASP A 172 11.55 3.30 -11.49
C ASP A 172 11.40 1.77 -11.46
N ASP A 173 12.05 1.11 -10.49
CA ASP A 173 11.85 -0.30 -10.16
C ASP A 173 10.36 -0.59 -9.88
N PHE A 174 9.91 -1.82 -10.08
CA PHE A 174 8.61 -2.24 -9.59
C PHE A 174 8.73 -3.42 -8.63
N PHE A 175 7.75 -3.52 -7.73
CA PHE A 175 7.74 -4.51 -6.66
C PHE A 175 6.54 -5.41 -6.77
N TYR A 176 6.71 -6.68 -6.40
CA TYR A 176 5.61 -7.62 -6.40
C TYR A 176 5.68 -8.64 -5.28
N ALA A 177 4.52 -9.12 -4.85
CA ALA A 177 4.34 -9.92 -3.66
C ALA A 177 3.20 -10.94 -3.85
N ASN A 178 3.43 -12.20 -3.49
CA ASN A 178 2.36 -13.19 -3.46
C ASN A 178 1.49 -12.98 -2.21
N ILE A 179 0.17 -12.94 -2.39
CA ILE A 179 -0.85 -12.87 -1.35
C ILE A 179 -1.56 -14.22 -1.28
N GLU A 180 -0.99 -15.15 -0.51
CA GLU A 180 -1.43 -16.55 -0.45
C GLU A 180 -2.92 -16.71 -0.15
N LYS A 181 -3.47 -15.87 0.74
CA LYS A 181 -4.89 -15.93 1.18
C LYS A 181 -5.89 -15.80 0.04
N ILE A 182 -5.53 -15.12 -1.03
CA ILE A 182 -6.40 -14.89 -2.20
C ILE A 182 -5.83 -15.51 -3.47
N ASN A 183 -4.70 -16.24 -3.37
CA ASN A 183 -3.99 -16.83 -4.51
C ASN A 183 -3.75 -15.82 -5.64
N SER A 184 -3.23 -14.64 -5.28
CA SER A 184 -2.96 -13.56 -6.21
C SER A 184 -1.56 -12.99 -6.03
N THR A 185 -1.01 -12.40 -7.08
CA THR A 185 0.20 -11.59 -6.99
C THR A 185 -0.18 -10.12 -7.03
N LEU A 186 0.26 -9.37 -6.03
CA LEU A 186 0.17 -7.92 -6.02
C LEU A 186 1.39 -7.32 -6.71
N TYR A 187 1.18 -6.31 -7.54
CA TYR A 187 2.22 -5.49 -8.15
C TYR A 187 2.07 -4.05 -7.72
N LEU A 188 3.19 -3.38 -7.46
CA LEU A 188 3.32 -1.96 -7.20
C LEU A 188 4.25 -1.33 -8.23
N TYR A 189 3.73 -0.43 -9.04
CA TYR A 189 4.48 0.30 -10.07
C TYR A 189 4.61 1.77 -9.69
N ARG A 190 5.72 2.38 -10.11
CA ARG A 190 5.90 3.82 -10.10
C ARG A 190 5.87 4.34 -11.52
N VAL A 191 4.95 5.24 -11.79
CA VAL A 191 4.61 5.68 -13.14
C VAL A 191 4.41 7.19 -13.23
N ASP A 192 4.60 7.72 -14.43
CA ASP A 192 4.21 9.07 -14.82
C ASP A 192 3.05 8.98 -15.83
N TYR A 193 2.06 9.85 -15.69
CA TYR A 193 0.98 10.00 -16.66
C TYR A 193 1.16 11.27 -17.50
N THR A 194 0.81 11.18 -18.78
CA THR A 194 0.75 12.33 -19.68
C THR A 194 -0.54 12.28 -20.50
N ASP A 195 -1.12 13.44 -20.80
CA ASP A 195 -2.21 13.54 -21.77
C ASP A 195 -1.75 13.31 -23.22
N THR A 196 -2.70 13.27 -24.15
CA THR A 196 -2.42 12.97 -25.56
C THR A 196 -1.45 13.98 -26.18
N ASP A 197 -1.60 15.26 -25.81
CA ASP A 197 -0.87 16.38 -26.39
C ASP A 197 0.45 16.70 -25.65
N GLY A 198 0.74 16.05 -24.52
CA GLY A 198 1.94 16.30 -23.74
C GLY A 198 1.87 17.54 -22.84
N GLN A 199 0.71 18.18 -22.71
CA GLN A 199 0.53 19.46 -22.02
C GLN A 199 0.33 19.27 -20.51
N HIS A 200 -0.30 18.17 -20.11
CA HIS A 200 -0.52 17.84 -18.71
C HIS A 200 0.29 16.61 -18.34
N LYS A 201 1.04 16.73 -17.25
CA LYS A 201 1.86 15.65 -16.71
C LYS A 201 1.62 15.48 -15.22
N LEU A 202 1.39 14.24 -14.80
CA LEU A 202 1.46 13.83 -13.41
C LEU A 202 2.65 12.90 -13.25
N THR A 203 3.43 13.13 -12.20
CA THR A 203 4.65 12.38 -11.94
C THR A 203 4.56 11.65 -10.62
N ASP A 204 5.38 10.61 -10.46
CA ASP A 204 5.56 9.93 -9.18
C ASP A 204 4.24 9.35 -8.64
N ILE A 205 3.54 8.61 -9.50
CA ILE A 205 2.28 7.96 -9.17
C ILE A 205 2.59 6.51 -8.84
N ILE A 206 2.08 6.03 -7.71
CA ILE A 206 2.14 4.61 -7.38
C ILE A 206 0.83 3.98 -7.82
N GLU A 207 0.91 2.88 -8.57
CA GLU A 207 -0.24 2.06 -8.94
C GLU A 207 -0.16 0.67 -8.33
N ALA A 208 -1.30 0.13 -7.91
CA ALA A 208 -1.43 -1.22 -7.40
C ALA A 208 -2.33 -2.09 -8.28
N TYR A 209 -1.90 -3.32 -8.52
CA TYR A 209 -2.63 -4.31 -9.31
C TYR A 209 -2.63 -5.67 -8.63
N LEU A 210 -3.76 -6.38 -8.68
CA LEU A 210 -3.83 -7.81 -8.34
C LEU A 210 -3.91 -8.64 -9.60
N VAL A 211 -3.13 -9.71 -9.65
CA VAL A 211 -3.20 -10.70 -10.73
C VAL A 211 -3.59 -12.05 -10.16
N ASN A 212 -4.66 -12.65 -10.68
CA ASN A 212 -5.11 -14.00 -10.37
C ASN A 212 -5.38 -14.78 -11.67
N ALA A 213 -4.87 -16.01 -11.78
CA ALA A 213 -5.14 -16.88 -12.95
C ALA A 213 -5.06 -16.15 -14.32
N ASP A 214 -4.04 -15.32 -14.50
CA ASP A 214 -3.76 -14.49 -15.68
C ASP A 214 -4.70 -13.28 -15.94
N GLU A 215 -5.66 -13.02 -15.06
CA GLU A 215 -6.45 -11.80 -15.05
C GLU A 215 -5.80 -10.71 -14.19
N ALA A 216 -5.67 -9.51 -14.76
CA ALA A 216 -5.13 -8.35 -14.09
C ALA A 216 -6.26 -7.41 -13.66
N HIS A 217 -6.27 -7.05 -12.39
CA HIS A 217 -7.26 -6.15 -11.78
C HIS A 217 -6.55 -4.92 -11.25
N PHE A 218 -6.90 -3.74 -11.77
CA PHE A 218 -6.48 -2.48 -11.18
C PHE A 218 -7.13 -2.33 -9.80
N LEU A 219 -6.32 -2.03 -8.78
CA LEU A 219 -6.81 -1.75 -7.44
C LEU A 219 -6.98 -0.25 -7.21
N CYS A 220 -5.88 0.49 -7.21
CA CYS A 220 -5.85 1.90 -6.85
C CYS A 220 -4.56 2.57 -7.33
N ASN A 221 -4.54 3.90 -7.23
CA ASN A 221 -3.35 4.72 -7.43
C ASN A 221 -3.21 5.76 -6.32
N SER A 222 -2.06 6.42 -6.25
CA SER A 222 -1.75 7.38 -5.18
C SER A 222 -2.25 8.81 -5.43
N VAL A 223 -3.21 9.01 -6.37
CA VAL A 223 -3.69 10.36 -6.77
C VAL A 223 -5.21 10.48 -6.87
N ASP A 224 -5.93 9.38 -7.13
CA ASP A 224 -7.39 9.36 -7.31
C ASP A 224 -8.16 8.99 -6.03
N TRP A 225 -7.45 8.74 -4.92
CA TRP A 225 -8.03 8.25 -3.68
C TRP A 225 -7.76 9.22 -2.52
N ASN A 226 -8.49 9.04 -1.43
CA ASN A 226 -8.31 9.84 -0.22
C ASN A 226 -6.86 9.81 0.29
N GLU A 227 -6.50 10.82 1.08
CA GLU A 227 -5.14 11.05 1.57
C GLU A 227 -4.52 9.82 2.25
N TYR A 228 -5.32 9.06 2.99
CA TYR A 228 -4.84 7.89 3.70
C TYR A 228 -4.45 6.76 2.74
N ILE A 229 -5.29 6.43 1.74
CA ILE A 229 -4.95 5.43 0.72
C ILE A 229 -3.71 5.88 -0.06
N SER A 230 -3.70 7.14 -0.49
CA SER A 230 -2.61 7.72 -1.27
C SER A 230 -1.27 7.70 -0.52
N SER A 231 -1.27 8.12 0.76
CA SER A 231 -0.10 8.08 1.63
C SER A 231 0.35 6.64 1.91
N LYS A 232 -0.57 5.74 2.27
CA LYS A 232 -0.20 4.35 2.59
C LYS A 232 0.31 3.58 1.39
N LEU A 233 -0.17 3.88 0.19
CA LEU A 233 0.34 3.26 -1.02
C LEU A 233 1.79 3.68 -1.30
N ARG A 234 2.13 4.96 -1.06
CA ARG A 234 3.51 5.46 -1.14
C ARG A 234 4.41 4.85 -0.07
N ASP A 235 3.94 4.77 1.17
CA ASP A 235 4.66 4.11 2.26
C ASP A 235 4.94 2.64 1.91
N LEU A 236 3.95 1.94 1.37
CA LEU A 236 4.07 0.54 1.03
C LEU A 236 5.08 0.29 -0.09
N TYR A 237 5.09 1.13 -1.12
CA TYR A 237 6.10 1.09 -2.18
C TYR A 237 7.51 1.30 -1.60
N GLN A 238 7.68 2.27 -0.71
CA GLN A 238 8.96 2.51 -0.04
C GLN A 238 9.39 1.32 0.83
N ILE A 239 8.46 0.74 1.60
CA ILE A 239 8.74 -0.46 2.39
C ILE A 239 9.13 -1.63 1.48
N ALA A 240 8.46 -1.84 0.35
CA ALA A 240 8.79 -2.89 -0.61
C ALA A 240 10.21 -2.71 -1.19
N ARG A 241 10.59 -1.47 -1.50
CA ARG A 241 11.94 -1.09 -1.93
C ARG A 241 12.98 -1.39 -0.85
N ASP A 242 12.76 -0.93 0.37
CA ASP A 242 13.68 -1.15 1.47
C ASP A 242 13.83 -2.65 1.78
N ASN A 243 12.70 -3.37 1.70
CA ASN A 243 12.59 -4.81 1.90
C ASN A 243 13.22 -5.67 0.79
N SER A 244 13.49 -5.10 -0.39
CA SER A 244 14.09 -5.81 -1.53
C SER A 244 15.56 -5.41 -1.76
N SER A 245 16.06 -4.43 -1.01
CA SER A 245 17.47 -4.04 -1.05
C SER A 245 18.39 -5.19 -0.60
N VAL A 246 19.57 -5.26 -1.24
CA VAL A 246 20.50 -6.40 -1.47
C VAL A 246 20.98 -7.20 -0.25
N THR A 247 20.56 -6.86 0.98
CA THR A 247 20.99 -7.52 2.23
C THR A 247 19.87 -8.30 2.90
N ARG A 248 19.19 -9.20 2.17
CA ARG A 248 18.20 -10.10 2.78
C ARG A 248 18.48 -11.58 2.50
N LEU A 249 18.36 -12.36 3.56
CA LEU A 249 18.34 -13.82 3.51
C LEU A 249 17.21 -14.28 2.60
N GLY A 250 17.49 -15.23 1.70
CA GLY A 250 16.46 -15.86 0.88
C GLY A 250 15.34 -16.46 1.72
N GLU A 251 14.14 -16.57 1.14
CA GLU A 251 12.93 -17.01 1.84
C GLU A 251 13.12 -18.34 2.58
N ASP A 252 13.80 -19.31 1.96
CA ASP A 252 14.10 -20.61 2.56
C ASP A 252 15.03 -20.49 3.78
N ALA A 253 16.08 -19.68 3.67
CA ALA A 253 17.00 -19.43 4.78
C ALA A 253 16.28 -18.74 5.94
N ARG A 254 15.32 -17.85 5.65
CA ARG A 254 14.52 -17.18 6.68
C ARG A 254 13.50 -18.12 7.32
N LYS A 255 12.85 -19.00 6.56
CA LYS A 255 11.98 -20.06 7.09
C LYS A 255 12.75 -20.97 8.06
N LEU A 256 13.96 -21.38 7.68
CA LEU A 256 14.85 -22.18 8.53
C LEU A 256 15.26 -21.44 9.81
N LEU A 257 15.61 -20.16 9.72
CA LEU A 257 15.96 -19.35 10.89
C LEU A 257 14.76 -19.09 11.82
N ASN A 258 13.57 -18.88 11.27
CA ASN A 258 12.35 -18.74 12.07
C ASN A 258 11.98 -20.04 12.77
N LEU A 259 12.22 -21.20 12.15
CA LEU A 259 12.07 -22.49 12.82
C LEU A 259 13.08 -22.62 13.97
N PHE A 260 14.35 -22.27 13.75
CA PHE A 260 15.38 -22.33 14.79
C PHE A 260 15.14 -21.38 15.97
N ASN A 261 14.64 -20.17 15.73
CA ASN A 261 14.48 -19.14 16.76
C ASN A 261 13.15 -19.23 17.55
N ASN A 262 12.20 -20.04 17.08
CA ASN A 262 10.91 -20.23 17.74
C ASN A 262 10.78 -21.60 18.45
N ASP A 263 11.90 -22.33 18.62
CA ASP A 263 12.08 -23.44 19.58
C ASP A 263 12.59 -22.90 20.94
#